data_AF-I4YIV7-F1
#
_entry.id   AF-I4YIV7-F1
#
_cell.length_a   1.000
_cell.length_b   1.000
_cell.length_c   1.000
_cell.angle_alpha   90.00
_cell.angle_beta   90.00
_cell.angle_gamma   90.00
#
_symmetry.space_group_name_H-M   'P 1'
#
loop_
_entity.id
_entity.type
_entity.pdbx_description
1 polymer ?
#
loop_
_entity_poly.entity_id
_entity_poly.type
_entity_poly.pdbx_seq_one_letter_code
_entity_poly.pdbx_strand_id
1 'polypeptide(L)'
;MSSTEIVKKILKQSPPNELNDVLEDLKVLTDIDQDTLDTCLKEYNEEQFNSIDLDGVRTLITPHSHFEGEKYYDPKSSKLFTLNQLELKTNSAEEVDQLSYKNEARSLLEKSLDSYVEEYFSNGTAAVYTSLKNIQGSLQSQEEQDTVEEAKDSDSNKETARNTENTEMTEAEHGTEEEQNEDNKDKEDKEEQKKDNEDVETPQEQEQEQKEDNEDAEKPEEQPEEPVEDKPIEESKEPEGSVPAETTQVHQETTEDTTENTPSEEITSMNICYAGNKFNQSNYWSGRWRANWVYDLTTNELIGNINITIHYFENGNVQLQASHNPKIKSPLEGPPTTEEEAKKLVKAISESDRAYQAYINVLYEDKLSEKLFRSLRRALPITREKINWDKVVNYKLGSELGKLNN
;
A
#
# COMPACT_ATOMS: atom_id res chain seq x y z
N MET A 1 -18.34 -18.48 -1.80
CA MET A 1 -16.90 -18.19 -1.70
C MET A 1 -16.25 -19.39 -1.05
N SER A 2 -15.03 -19.75 -1.44
CA SER A 2 -14.23 -20.74 -0.70
C SER A 2 -13.76 -20.17 0.65
N SER A 3 -13.23 -21.03 1.53
CA SER A 3 -12.59 -20.55 2.77
C SER A 3 -11.44 -19.59 2.44
N THR A 4 -10.57 -19.97 1.51
CA THR A 4 -9.49 -19.15 0.93
C THR A 4 -9.94 -17.75 0.49
N GLU A 5 -11.04 -17.64 -0.25
CA GLU A 5 -11.57 -16.32 -0.69
C GLU A 5 -12.07 -15.46 0.46
N ILE A 6 -12.47 -16.05 1.59
CA ILE A 6 -12.90 -15.34 2.80
C ILE A 6 -11.67 -14.89 3.58
N VAL A 7 -10.71 -15.79 3.84
CA VAL A 7 -9.45 -15.46 4.53
C VAL A 7 -8.69 -14.34 3.79
N LYS A 8 -8.57 -14.45 2.47
CA LYS A 8 -7.94 -13.42 1.61
C LYS A 8 -8.60 -12.04 1.75
N LYS A 9 -9.93 -11.98 1.95
CA LYS A 9 -10.66 -10.72 2.16
C LYS A 9 -10.49 -10.16 3.56
N ILE A 10 -10.47 -11.03 4.58
CA ILE A 10 -10.20 -10.64 5.97
C ILE A 10 -8.79 -10.06 6.10
N LEU A 11 -7.79 -10.72 5.50
CA LEU A 11 -6.41 -10.23 5.45
C LEU A 11 -6.34 -8.85 4.74
N LYS A 12 -6.91 -8.70 3.55
CA LYS A 12 -6.94 -7.40 2.84
C LYS A 12 -7.70 -6.28 3.58
N GLN A 13 -8.57 -6.62 4.52
CA GLN A 13 -9.28 -5.67 5.39
C GLN A 13 -8.62 -5.49 6.77
N SER A 14 -7.51 -6.18 7.05
CA SER A 14 -6.81 -6.11 8.34
C SER A 14 -6.22 -4.71 8.57
N PRO A 15 -6.58 -4.01 9.66
CA PRO A 15 -6.09 -2.66 9.95
C PRO A 15 -4.56 -2.59 10.09
N PRO A 16 -3.95 -1.41 9.90
CA PRO A 16 -2.50 -1.24 10.01
C PRO A 16 -2.03 -1.57 11.43
N ASN A 17 -0.99 -2.41 11.54
CA ASN A 17 -0.46 -2.89 12.83
C ASN A 17 -1.43 -3.78 13.65
N GLU A 18 -2.41 -4.42 13.00
CA GLU A 18 -3.34 -5.40 13.63
C GLU A 18 -3.36 -6.75 12.88
N LEU A 19 -2.44 -6.95 11.92
CA LEU A 19 -2.39 -8.15 11.07
C LEU A 19 -2.09 -9.43 11.86
N ASN A 20 -1.20 -9.37 12.86
CA ASN A 20 -0.81 -10.55 13.64
C ASN A 20 -1.98 -11.07 14.48
N ASP A 21 -2.76 -10.17 15.08
CA ASP A 21 -3.94 -10.52 15.88
C ASP A 21 -5.00 -11.22 14.99
N VAL A 22 -5.26 -10.66 13.80
CA VAL A 22 -6.14 -11.25 12.79
C VAL A 22 -5.61 -12.61 12.29
N LEU A 23 -4.30 -12.78 12.16
CA LEU A 23 -3.68 -14.05 11.79
C LEU A 23 -3.80 -15.14 12.86
N GLU A 24 -3.78 -14.77 14.15
CA GLU A 24 -4.01 -15.72 15.24
C GLU A 24 -5.48 -16.17 15.28
N ASP A 25 -6.43 -15.24 15.14
CA ASP A 25 -7.86 -15.57 14.97
C ASP A 25 -8.11 -16.49 13.75
N LEU A 26 -7.50 -16.18 12.61
CA LEU A 26 -7.67 -16.96 11.38
C LEU A 26 -7.13 -18.40 11.50
N LYS A 27 -6.06 -18.63 12.27
CA LYS A 27 -5.53 -19.97 12.56
C LYS A 27 -6.44 -20.80 13.47
N VAL A 28 -7.26 -20.15 14.30
CA VAL A 28 -8.27 -20.82 15.13
C VAL A 28 -9.56 -21.08 14.35
N LEU A 29 -9.88 -20.23 13.37
CA LEU A 29 -11.13 -20.27 12.60
C LEU A 29 -11.04 -21.04 11.28
N THR A 30 -9.84 -21.28 10.72
CA THR A 30 -9.68 -21.90 9.39
C THR A 30 -8.45 -22.79 9.26
N ASP A 31 -8.63 -23.97 8.65
CA ASP A 31 -7.56 -24.87 8.22
C ASP A 31 -6.90 -24.37 6.91
N ILE A 32 -6.30 -23.16 6.93
CA ILE A 32 -5.60 -22.59 5.77
C ILE A 32 -4.17 -23.16 5.64
N ASP A 33 -3.79 -23.54 4.42
CA ASP A 33 -2.44 -23.96 4.07
C ASP A 33 -1.46 -22.78 3.98
N GLN A 34 -0.18 -23.05 4.25
CA GLN A 34 0.85 -22.01 4.35
C GLN A 34 1.10 -21.30 2.99
N ASP A 35 1.14 -22.04 1.88
CA ASP A 35 1.35 -21.48 0.54
C ASP A 35 0.26 -20.45 0.16
N THR A 36 -1.00 -20.77 0.44
CA THR A 36 -2.13 -19.86 0.25
C THR A 36 -2.07 -18.67 1.21
N LEU A 37 -1.64 -18.88 2.45
CA LEU A 37 -1.47 -17.82 3.43
C LEU A 37 -0.37 -16.84 3.02
N ASP A 38 0.80 -17.33 2.62
CA ASP A 38 1.94 -16.51 2.17
C ASP A 38 1.59 -15.74 0.89
N THR A 39 0.84 -16.34 -0.03
CA THR A 39 0.27 -15.66 -1.19
C THR A 39 -0.65 -14.49 -0.79
N CYS A 40 -1.47 -14.67 0.26
CA CYS A 40 -2.35 -13.61 0.76
C CYS A 40 -1.58 -12.53 1.53
N LEU A 41 -0.53 -12.89 2.26
CA LEU A 41 0.37 -11.96 2.97
C LEU A 41 1.17 -11.11 1.98
N LYS A 42 1.67 -11.71 0.90
CA LYS A 42 2.31 -11.01 -0.22
C LYS A 42 1.41 -9.92 -0.81
N GLU A 43 0.20 -10.30 -1.23
CA GLU A 43 -0.77 -9.32 -1.77
C GLU A 43 -1.15 -8.25 -0.73
N TYR A 44 -1.25 -8.61 0.56
CA TYR A 44 -1.46 -7.62 1.62
C TYR A 44 -0.30 -6.64 1.70
N ASN A 45 0.94 -7.13 1.79
CA ASN A 45 2.15 -6.32 1.96
C ASN A 45 2.33 -5.33 0.79
N GLU A 46 2.13 -5.81 -0.44
CA GLU A 46 2.19 -5.01 -1.67
C GLU A 46 1.05 -3.98 -1.76
N GLU A 47 -0.20 -4.34 -1.47
CA GLU A 47 -1.31 -3.36 -1.49
C GLU A 47 -1.21 -2.33 -0.36
N GLN A 48 -0.61 -2.71 0.77
CA GLN A 48 -0.56 -1.89 1.99
C GLN A 48 0.67 -0.98 2.10
N PHE A 49 1.61 -1.09 1.16
CA PHE A 49 2.87 -0.34 1.17
C PHE A 49 3.58 -0.50 2.51
N ASN A 50 3.72 -1.75 2.96
CA ASN A 50 4.45 -2.06 4.18
C ASN A 50 5.93 -1.73 3.99
N SER A 51 6.50 -0.94 4.92
CA SER A 51 7.89 -0.51 4.85
C SER A 51 8.83 -1.54 5.46
N ILE A 52 9.93 -1.83 4.78
CA ILE A 52 11.04 -2.66 5.29
C ILE A 52 12.31 -1.83 5.45
N ASP A 53 13.36 -2.43 6.02
CA ASP A 53 14.68 -1.84 6.19
C ASP A 53 15.74 -2.74 5.50
N LEU A 54 16.50 -2.16 4.58
CA LEU A 54 17.59 -2.79 3.84
C LEU A 54 18.93 -2.18 4.27
N ASP A 55 19.52 -2.74 5.33
CA ASP A 55 20.81 -2.32 5.90
C ASP A 55 20.90 -0.82 6.29
N GLY A 56 19.77 -0.25 6.74
CA GLY A 56 19.61 1.18 7.07
C GLY A 56 18.87 1.98 6.00
N VAL A 57 18.57 1.40 4.83
CA VAL A 57 17.76 2.02 3.78
C VAL A 57 16.31 1.55 3.91
N ARG A 58 15.44 2.42 4.45
CA ARG A 58 13.99 2.15 4.45
C ARG A 58 13.39 2.31 3.06
N THR A 59 12.65 1.30 2.63
CA THR A 59 11.93 1.25 1.34
C THR A 59 10.55 0.59 1.50
N LEU A 60 9.75 0.52 0.44
CA LEU A 60 8.38 0.00 0.43
C LEU A 60 8.27 -1.33 -0.33
N ILE A 61 7.48 -2.27 0.21
CA ILE A 61 6.95 -3.39 -0.57
C ILE A 61 5.71 -2.90 -1.34
N THR A 62 5.79 -2.92 -2.67
CA THR A 62 4.73 -2.49 -3.59
C THR A 62 4.71 -3.37 -4.85
N PRO A 63 3.63 -3.37 -5.66
CA PRO A 63 3.61 -4.06 -6.96
C PRO A 63 4.65 -3.53 -7.96
N HIS A 64 5.22 -2.35 -7.72
CA HIS A 64 6.29 -1.76 -8.55
C HIS A 64 7.70 -2.13 -8.09
N SER A 65 7.82 -2.70 -6.88
CA SER A 65 9.05 -3.29 -6.34
C SER A 65 9.16 -4.79 -6.64
N HIS A 66 8.07 -5.45 -7.01
CA HIS A 66 8.09 -6.87 -7.38
C HIS A 66 8.90 -7.07 -8.67
N PHE A 67 9.79 -8.06 -8.68
CA PHE A 67 10.65 -8.36 -9.82
C PHE A 67 10.26 -9.67 -10.52
N GLU A 68 10.51 -10.81 -9.86
CA GLU A 68 10.23 -12.13 -10.40
C GLU A 68 10.10 -13.14 -9.25
N GLY A 69 9.08 -14.02 -9.29
CA GLY A 69 8.83 -14.98 -8.21
C GLY A 69 8.67 -14.29 -6.86
N GLU A 70 9.50 -14.65 -5.88
CA GLU A 70 9.57 -14.00 -4.56
C GLU A 70 10.68 -12.96 -4.41
N LYS A 71 11.32 -12.55 -5.52
CA LYS A 71 12.32 -11.48 -5.52
C LYS A 71 11.67 -10.11 -5.75
N TYR A 72 12.17 -9.13 -5.00
CA TYR A 72 11.83 -7.72 -5.06
C TYR A 72 13.11 -6.91 -5.33
N TYR A 73 12.97 -5.74 -5.92
CA TYR A 73 14.07 -4.83 -6.26
C TYR A 73 13.83 -3.45 -5.66
N ASP A 74 14.85 -2.92 -4.98
CA ASP A 74 14.84 -1.56 -4.45
C ASP A 74 15.80 -0.64 -5.25
N PRO A 75 15.27 0.32 -6.04
CA PRO A 75 16.07 1.25 -6.83
C PRO A 75 16.95 2.22 -6.00
N LYS A 76 16.77 2.28 -4.68
CA LYS A 76 17.43 3.21 -3.76
C LYS A 76 18.72 2.65 -3.18
N SER A 77 18.70 1.39 -2.74
CA SER A 77 19.87 0.62 -2.29
C SER A 77 20.54 -0.21 -3.38
N SER A 78 19.94 -0.28 -4.58
CA SER A 78 20.39 -1.13 -5.69
C SER A 78 20.43 -2.62 -5.33
N LYS A 79 19.49 -3.07 -4.49
CA LYS A 79 19.43 -4.46 -3.99
C LYS A 79 18.25 -5.23 -4.56
N LEU A 80 18.52 -6.48 -4.91
CA LEU A 80 17.54 -7.52 -5.21
C LEU A 80 17.41 -8.39 -3.95
N PHE A 81 16.20 -8.58 -3.44
CA PHE A 81 15.99 -9.21 -2.12
C PHE A 81 14.76 -10.11 -2.07
N THR A 82 14.75 -11.03 -1.10
CA THR A 82 13.58 -11.86 -0.75
C THR A 82 13.19 -11.58 0.70
N LEU A 83 11.90 -11.65 1.05
CA LEU A 83 11.42 -11.40 2.41
C LEU A 83 10.57 -12.53 3.00
N ASN A 84 10.59 -12.64 4.33
CA ASN A 84 9.57 -13.33 5.10
C ASN A 84 8.31 -12.44 5.12
N GLN A 85 7.26 -12.88 4.44
CA GLN A 85 6.01 -12.11 4.28
C GLN A 85 5.24 -11.89 5.59
N LEU A 86 5.51 -12.68 6.64
CA LEU A 86 4.92 -12.52 7.97
C LEU A 86 5.74 -11.57 8.85
N GLU A 87 7.06 -11.70 8.86
CA GLU A 87 7.94 -10.88 9.73
C GLU A 87 8.32 -9.52 9.13
N LEU A 88 8.07 -9.29 7.82
CA LEU A 88 8.54 -8.12 7.06
C LEU A 88 10.06 -7.91 7.18
N LYS A 89 10.81 -9.02 7.21
CA LYS A 89 12.27 -9.06 7.25
C LYS A 89 12.84 -9.72 6.01
N THR A 90 13.98 -9.20 5.57
CA THR A 90 14.76 -9.74 4.45
C THR A 90 15.39 -11.08 4.81
N ASN A 91 15.16 -12.10 3.98
CA ASN A 91 15.80 -13.42 4.08
C ASN A 91 17.17 -13.42 3.38
N SER A 92 17.24 -12.78 2.21
CA SER A 92 18.47 -12.56 1.44
C SER A 92 18.40 -11.21 0.72
N ALA A 93 19.53 -10.52 0.61
CA ALA A 93 19.72 -9.35 -0.25
C ALA A 93 21.04 -9.49 -1.02
N GLU A 94 20.98 -9.18 -2.31
CA GLU A 94 22.06 -9.23 -3.28
C GLU A 94 22.20 -7.82 -3.88
N GLU A 95 23.40 -7.24 -3.86
CA GLU A 95 23.65 -5.97 -4.57
C GLU A 95 23.75 -6.24 -6.08
N VAL A 96 23.04 -5.44 -6.89
CA VAL A 96 22.92 -5.63 -8.34
C VAL A 96 23.20 -4.35 -9.12
N ASP A 97 23.65 -4.50 -10.36
CA ASP A 97 23.74 -3.38 -11.31
C ASP A 97 22.38 -2.67 -11.45
N GLN A 98 22.40 -1.35 -11.63
CA GLN A 98 21.18 -0.56 -11.50
C GLN A 98 20.15 -0.86 -12.60
N LEU A 99 19.12 -1.64 -12.26
CA LEU A 99 18.08 -2.10 -13.16
C LEU A 99 17.12 -0.98 -13.59
N SER A 100 16.93 0.08 -12.79
CA SER A 100 16.08 1.22 -13.18
C SER A 100 16.63 2.00 -14.38
N TYR A 101 15.78 2.20 -15.39
CA TYR A 101 15.99 3.22 -16.44
C TYR A 101 15.87 4.64 -15.86
N LYS A 102 16.56 5.62 -16.45
CA LYS A 102 16.62 7.05 -16.02
C LYS A 102 16.79 7.23 -14.49
N ASN A 103 17.67 6.42 -13.88
CA ASN A 103 17.88 6.39 -12.42
C ASN A 103 18.24 7.76 -11.80
N GLU A 104 18.90 8.64 -12.54
CA GLU A 104 19.26 9.98 -12.05
C GLU A 104 18.00 10.81 -11.75
N ALA A 105 17.06 10.88 -12.69
CA ALA A 105 15.76 11.54 -12.49
C ALA A 105 14.92 10.88 -11.39
N ARG A 106 14.95 9.55 -11.31
CA ARG A 106 14.31 8.75 -10.25
C ARG A 106 14.86 9.11 -8.86
N SER A 107 16.18 9.19 -8.72
CA SER A 107 16.89 9.53 -7.48
C SER A 107 16.68 10.99 -7.07
N LEU A 108 16.72 11.94 -8.01
CA LEU A 108 16.38 13.35 -7.76
C LEU A 108 14.96 13.49 -7.21
N LEU A 109 14.00 12.76 -7.79
CA LEU A 109 12.61 12.76 -7.36
C LEU A 109 12.43 12.10 -5.99
N GLU A 110 13.04 10.94 -5.77
CA GLU A 110 12.99 10.23 -4.48
C GLU A 110 13.60 11.05 -3.34
N LYS A 111 14.76 11.68 -3.54
CA LYS A 111 15.38 12.57 -2.55
C LYS A 111 14.45 13.72 -2.13
N SER A 112 13.73 14.30 -3.10
CA SER A 112 12.74 15.35 -2.81
C SER A 112 11.47 14.80 -2.16
N LEU A 113 11.11 13.54 -2.44
CA LEU A 113 9.95 12.87 -1.86
C LEU A 113 10.22 12.44 -0.42
N ASP A 114 11.40 11.89 -0.13
CA ASP A 114 11.89 11.57 1.22
C ASP A 114 11.78 12.81 2.12
N SER A 115 12.25 13.97 1.65
CA SER A 115 12.19 15.23 2.40
C SER A 115 10.75 15.64 2.73
N TYR A 116 9.81 15.49 1.78
CA TYR A 116 8.39 15.72 2.03
C TYR A 116 7.80 14.68 3.00
N VAL A 117 8.18 13.41 2.87
CA VAL A 117 7.62 12.34 3.68
C VAL A 117 8.12 12.40 5.13
N GLU A 118 9.37 12.82 5.36
CA GLU A 118 9.93 13.11 6.68
C GLU A 118 9.28 14.35 7.34
N GLU A 119 9.02 15.42 6.57
CA GLU A 119 8.39 16.64 7.09
C GLU A 119 6.91 16.43 7.50
N TYR A 120 6.16 15.60 6.77
CA TYR A 120 4.70 15.47 6.96
C TYR A 120 4.23 14.15 7.60
N PHE A 121 5.05 13.10 7.67
CA PHE A 121 4.64 11.79 8.23
C PHE A 121 5.64 11.24 9.26
N SER A 122 5.25 11.24 10.54
CA SER A 122 6.11 10.85 11.69
C SER A 122 6.65 9.40 11.66
N ASN A 123 6.07 8.52 10.85
CA ASN A 123 6.65 7.24 10.47
C ASN A 123 6.31 6.97 8.99
N GLY A 124 6.81 7.90 8.16
CA GLY A 124 6.75 7.83 6.71
C GLY A 124 7.79 6.88 6.12
N THR A 125 7.54 6.38 4.92
CA THR A 125 8.54 5.77 4.03
C THR A 125 8.12 6.02 2.58
N ALA A 126 9.10 6.24 1.70
CA ALA A 126 8.91 6.61 0.31
C ALA A 126 9.79 5.76 -0.62
N ALA A 127 9.33 5.52 -1.84
CA ALA A 127 10.08 4.85 -2.89
C ALA A 127 9.61 5.32 -4.28
N VAL A 128 10.55 5.50 -5.22
CA VAL A 128 10.26 5.89 -6.60
C VAL A 128 10.78 4.84 -7.58
N TYR A 129 9.89 4.30 -8.39
CA TYR A 129 10.17 3.21 -9.33
C TYR A 129 10.02 3.67 -10.79
N THR A 130 10.70 2.94 -11.68
CA THR A 130 10.60 3.07 -13.14
C THR A 130 10.41 1.68 -13.74
N SER A 131 10.15 1.58 -15.04
CA SER A 131 10.42 0.33 -15.76
C SER A 131 11.87 -0.13 -15.52
N LEU A 132 12.07 -1.44 -15.51
CA LEU A 132 13.36 -2.09 -15.26
C LEU A 132 13.96 -2.58 -16.58
N LYS A 133 15.29 -2.63 -16.65
CA LYS A 133 16.06 -3.20 -17.76
C LYS A 133 15.89 -4.72 -17.79
N ASN A 134 15.72 -5.28 -19.00
CA ASN A 134 15.66 -6.73 -19.18
C ASN A 134 16.99 -7.38 -18.78
N ILE A 135 16.98 -8.30 -17.82
CA ILE A 135 18.13 -9.16 -17.48
C ILE A 135 18.19 -10.33 -18.48
N GLN A 136 18.44 -10.03 -19.76
CA GLN A 136 18.75 -11.04 -20.78
C GLN A 136 20.24 -10.94 -21.14
N GLY A 137 21.09 -11.62 -20.36
CA GLY A 137 22.50 -11.83 -20.75
C GLY A 137 23.51 -12.13 -19.63
N SER A 138 23.33 -11.64 -18.41
CA SER A 138 24.40 -11.70 -17.39
C SER A 138 24.46 -13.00 -16.58
N LEU A 139 23.32 -13.60 -16.24
CA LEU A 139 23.26 -14.76 -15.33
C LEU A 139 23.80 -16.08 -15.91
N GLN A 140 24.01 -16.18 -17.22
CA GLN A 140 24.64 -17.35 -17.84
C GLN A 140 26.18 -17.26 -17.90
N SER A 141 26.77 -16.10 -17.63
CA SER A 141 28.21 -15.86 -17.80
C SER A 141 29.08 -16.27 -16.60
N GLN A 142 28.47 -16.66 -15.48
CA GLN A 142 29.19 -17.03 -14.24
C GLN A 142 29.25 -18.55 -14.04
N GLU A 143 28.15 -19.29 -14.27
CA GLU A 143 28.15 -20.76 -14.18
C GLU A 143 29.14 -21.43 -15.17
N GLU A 144 29.36 -20.83 -16.35
CA GLU A 144 30.35 -21.30 -17.34
C GLU A 144 31.82 -20.92 -17.00
N GLN A 145 32.08 -20.10 -15.97
CA GLN A 145 33.45 -19.77 -15.54
C GLN A 145 33.92 -20.65 -14.37
N ASP A 146 33.09 -20.81 -13.34
CA ASP A 146 33.44 -21.67 -12.19
C ASP A 146 33.64 -23.14 -12.62
N THR A 147 32.81 -23.64 -13.54
CA THR A 147 32.92 -25.00 -14.11
C THR A 147 34.19 -25.22 -14.96
N VAL A 148 34.89 -24.16 -15.37
CA VAL A 148 36.11 -24.23 -16.19
C VAL A 148 37.40 -24.12 -15.36
N GLU A 149 37.33 -23.67 -14.11
CA GLU A 149 38.47 -23.75 -13.17
C GLU A 149 38.49 -25.10 -12.45
N GLU A 150 37.36 -25.59 -11.93
CA GLU A 150 37.30 -26.86 -11.19
C GLU A 150 37.68 -28.08 -12.06
N ALA A 151 37.40 -28.01 -13.36
CA ALA A 151 37.74 -29.05 -14.33
C ALA A 151 39.24 -29.19 -14.66
N LYS A 152 40.14 -28.41 -14.05
CA LYS A 152 41.59 -28.44 -14.35
C LYS A 152 42.47 -29.16 -13.33
N ASP A 153 41.99 -29.41 -12.11
CA ASP A 153 42.85 -29.87 -11.00
C ASP A 153 42.61 -31.34 -10.57
N SER A 154 41.90 -32.13 -11.40
CA SER A 154 41.44 -33.50 -11.04
C SER A 154 41.74 -34.62 -12.07
N ASP A 155 42.88 -34.58 -12.79
CA ASP A 155 43.33 -35.71 -13.62
C ASP A 155 44.73 -36.26 -13.25
N SER A 156 44.79 -37.05 -12.17
CA SER A 156 45.91 -37.99 -11.95
C SER A 156 45.65 -39.12 -10.94
N ASN A 157 44.94 -40.21 -11.34
CA ASN A 157 45.49 -41.58 -11.20
C ASN A 157 44.64 -42.73 -11.79
N LYS A 158 45.25 -43.44 -12.74
CA LYS A 158 45.15 -44.87 -13.08
C LYS A 158 44.15 -45.81 -12.35
N GLU A 159 43.18 -46.28 -13.15
CA GLU A 159 43.18 -47.66 -13.72
C GLU A 159 43.48 -48.86 -12.80
N THR A 160 42.46 -49.67 -12.45
CA THR A 160 42.57 -51.16 -12.45
C THR A 160 41.21 -51.91 -12.38
N ALA A 161 40.97 -52.83 -13.34
CA ALA A 161 40.31 -54.16 -13.28
C ALA A 161 39.04 -54.49 -12.41
N ARG A 162 38.16 -55.48 -12.70
CA ARG A 162 37.81 -56.30 -13.90
C ARG A 162 36.72 -57.35 -13.54
N ASN A 163 35.60 -57.43 -14.30
CA ASN A 163 34.54 -58.49 -14.28
C ASN A 163 33.74 -58.61 -12.92
N THR A 164 32.62 -59.36 -12.76
CA THR A 164 32.00 -60.47 -13.54
C THR A 164 30.47 -60.59 -13.31
N GLU A 165 29.71 -60.88 -14.39
CA GLU A 165 28.46 -61.70 -14.55
C GLU A 165 27.25 -61.75 -13.57
N ASN A 166 26.05 -61.69 -14.18
CA ASN A 166 24.81 -62.49 -13.99
C ASN A 166 23.90 -62.29 -12.74
N THR A 167 22.58 -62.01 -12.90
CA THR A 167 21.39 -62.90 -13.18
C THR A 167 20.86 -63.54 -11.87
N GLU A 168 19.56 -63.56 -11.49
CA GLU A 168 18.32 -63.86 -12.26
C GLU A 168 17.03 -63.18 -11.68
N MET A 169 15.84 -63.51 -12.22
CA MET A 169 14.48 -63.00 -11.85
C MET A 169 13.65 -64.00 -11.01
N THR A 170 12.64 -63.52 -10.26
CA THR A 170 11.23 -64.02 -10.08
C THR A 170 10.58 -63.27 -8.88
N GLU A 171 9.33 -62.76 -8.91
CA GLU A 171 7.99 -63.42 -8.87
C GLU A 171 7.72 -64.21 -7.55
N ALA A 172 6.57 -64.14 -6.85
CA ALA A 172 5.27 -63.47 -7.10
C ALA A 172 4.52 -63.02 -5.78
N GLU A 173 3.18 -62.94 -5.80
CA GLU A 173 2.29 -62.14 -4.92
C GLU A 173 1.63 -62.85 -3.70
N HIS A 174 0.75 -62.09 -3.00
CA HIS A 174 -0.30 -62.47 -2.02
C HIS A 174 0.15 -62.97 -0.61
N GLY A 175 -0.54 -62.67 0.50
CA GLY A 175 -1.69 -61.77 0.73
C GLY A 175 -2.53 -62.18 1.97
N THR A 176 -3.17 -61.21 2.67
CA THR A 176 -4.30 -61.34 3.65
C THR A 176 -4.09 -62.21 4.92
N GLU A 177 -4.75 -62.04 6.10
CA GLU A 177 -5.57 -61.00 6.76
C GLU A 177 -5.69 -61.28 8.31
N GLU A 178 -6.57 -60.55 9.03
CA GLU A 178 -7.12 -60.84 10.40
C GLU A 178 -6.19 -60.79 11.67
N GLU A 179 -6.67 -60.54 12.92
CA GLU A 179 -7.71 -59.62 13.47
C GLU A 179 -7.66 -59.57 15.05
N GLN A 180 -8.62 -58.89 15.71
CA GLN A 180 -9.01 -58.87 17.15
C GLN A 180 -8.16 -57.98 18.11
N ASN A 181 -8.69 -57.07 18.98
CA ASN A 181 -9.84 -57.01 19.94
C ASN A 181 -9.57 -57.79 21.26
N GLU A 182 -10.04 -57.45 22.49
CA GLU A 182 -11.00 -56.46 23.10
C GLU A 182 -10.66 -56.38 24.64
N ASP A 183 -11.19 -55.62 25.62
CA ASP A 183 -12.24 -54.56 25.87
C ASP A 183 -11.99 -53.97 27.31
N ASN A 184 -12.80 -53.01 27.81
CA ASN A 184 -13.08 -52.60 29.22
C ASN A 184 -12.23 -51.50 29.94
N LYS A 185 -12.78 -50.64 30.84
CA LYS A 185 -14.14 -50.01 30.95
C LYS A 185 -14.25 -48.94 32.06
N ASP A 186 -15.29 -48.09 31.96
CA ASP A 186 -16.07 -47.33 32.97
C ASP A 186 -15.39 -46.56 34.15
N LYS A 187 -15.70 -45.25 34.26
CA LYS A 187 -16.58 -44.73 35.34
C LYS A 187 -17.05 -43.27 35.16
N GLU A 188 -18.23 -42.97 35.73
CA GLU A 188 -18.81 -41.63 35.90
C GLU A 188 -18.41 -41.02 37.27
N ASP A 189 -18.56 -39.70 37.41
CA ASP A 189 -19.27 -39.13 38.58
C ASP A 189 -19.82 -37.71 38.29
N LYS A 190 -20.71 -37.19 39.15
CA LYS A 190 -21.36 -35.87 39.02
C LYS A 190 -21.27 -35.07 40.31
N GLU A 191 -21.29 -33.73 40.23
CA GLU A 191 -21.94 -32.93 41.27
C GLU A 191 -22.49 -31.58 40.75
N GLU A 192 -23.69 -31.21 41.22
CA GLU A 192 -24.26 -29.85 41.15
C GLU A 192 -24.14 -29.18 42.53
N GLN A 193 -23.90 -27.87 42.58
CA GLN A 193 -24.55 -27.03 43.61
C GLN A 193 -24.69 -25.57 43.18
N LYS A 194 -25.39 -24.77 43.99
CA LYS A 194 -26.09 -23.53 43.61
C LYS A 194 -25.89 -22.42 44.66
N LYS A 195 -26.14 -21.17 44.21
CA LYS A 195 -26.58 -20.01 45.03
C LYS A 195 -25.53 -19.42 45.99
N ASP A 196 -25.59 -18.17 46.47
CA ASP A 196 -26.48 -17.00 46.25
C ASP A 196 -25.57 -15.76 45.94
N ASN A 197 -25.91 -14.76 45.12
CA ASN A 197 -26.91 -13.66 45.20
C ASN A 197 -26.48 -12.43 46.05
N GLU A 198 -26.78 -11.22 45.54
CA GLU A 198 -26.81 -9.86 46.17
C GLU A 198 -25.64 -8.86 45.96
N ASP A 199 -26.06 -7.61 45.68
CA ASP A 199 -25.47 -6.25 45.73
C ASP A 199 -24.04 -5.97 45.20
N VAL A 200 -23.83 -5.08 44.21
CA VAL A 200 -24.14 -3.63 44.09
C VAL A 200 -23.22 -2.73 44.92
N GLU A 201 -22.24 -2.10 44.25
CA GLU A 201 -22.00 -0.66 44.39
C GLU A 201 -21.24 -0.10 43.17
N THR A 202 -21.47 1.18 42.83
CA THR A 202 -20.89 1.85 41.66
C THR A 202 -20.00 3.02 42.11
N PRO A 203 -18.69 3.01 41.82
CA PRO A 203 -17.87 4.21 41.94
C PRO A 203 -18.28 5.23 40.87
N GLN A 204 -18.64 6.44 41.28
CA GLN A 204 -18.82 7.57 40.37
C GLN A 204 -17.43 8.16 40.05
N GLU A 205 -17.07 8.27 38.77
CA GLU A 205 -15.95 9.12 38.38
C GLU A 205 -16.34 10.59 38.54
N GLN A 206 -15.37 11.41 38.97
CA GLN A 206 -15.56 12.83 39.24
C GLN A 206 -15.06 13.66 38.06
N GLU A 207 -15.93 14.48 37.48
CA GLU A 207 -15.52 15.51 36.53
C GLU A 207 -14.55 16.49 37.20
N GLN A 208 -13.33 16.61 36.68
CA GLN A 208 -12.46 17.75 36.98
C GLN A 208 -12.28 18.58 35.70
N GLU A 209 -13.09 19.63 35.57
CA GLU A 209 -12.79 20.74 34.67
C GLU A 209 -11.45 21.36 35.10
N GLN A 210 -10.41 21.23 34.26
CA GLN A 210 -9.26 22.12 34.35
C GLN A 210 -9.46 23.27 33.36
N LYS A 211 -9.57 24.48 33.91
CA LYS A 211 -9.47 25.72 33.16
C LYS A 211 -8.02 26.17 33.18
N GLU A 212 -7.50 26.55 32.02
CA GLU A 212 -6.40 27.51 31.93
C GLU A 212 -6.91 28.72 31.14
N ASP A 213 -6.92 29.88 31.80
CA ASP A 213 -7.11 31.19 31.19
C ASP A 213 -5.72 31.79 30.87
N ASN A 214 -5.70 32.94 30.17
CA ASN A 214 -4.55 33.79 29.82
C ASN A 214 -3.73 33.36 28.57
N GLU A 215 -3.27 34.29 27.70
CA GLU A 215 -3.54 35.74 27.64
C GLU A 215 -3.44 36.28 26.20
N ASP A 216 -4.02 37.45 25.96
CA ASP A 216 -4.10 38.13 24.66
C ASP A 216 -2.86 39.03 24.42
N ALA A 217 -2.39 39.13 23.18
CA ALA A 217 -1.20 39.92 22.80
C ALA A 217 -1.28 40.43 21.35
N GLU A 218 -1.38 41.74 21.21
CA GLU A 218 -1.83 42.48 20.02
C GLU A 218 -1.06 42.26 18.69
N LYS A 219 -1.85 42.32 17.60
CA LYS A 219 -1.46 42.55 16.20
C LYS A 219 -1.00 44.01 15.97
N PRO A 220 -0.13 44.29 14.99
CA PRO A 220 -0.23 45.52 14.20
C PRO A 220 -0.59 45.24 12.72
N GLU A 221 -1.25 46.21 12.09
CA GLU A 221 -1.75 46.13 10.72
C GLU A 221 -0.93 47.01 9.77
N GLU A 222 -0.90 46.69 8.47
CA GLU A 222 -0.76 47.72 7.43
C GLU A 222 -1.36 47.29 6.07
N GLN A 223 -1.91 48.27 5.36
CA GLN A 223 -2.59 48.23 4.05
C GLN A 223 -2.76 49.69 3.58
N PRO A 224 -3.12 49.98 2.30
CA PRO A 224 -2.74 49.32 1.05
C PRO A 224 -2.32 50.36 -0.03
N GLU A 225 -1.81 49.94 -1.20
CA GLU A 225 -1.77 50.82 -2.40
C GLU A 225 -2.13 50.10 -3.71
N GLU A 226 -2.87 50.82 -4.57
CA GLU A 226 -3.37 50.51 -5.92
C GLU A 226 -3.83 51.86 -6.54
N PRO A 227 -4.08 51.99 -7.86
CA PRO A 227 -3.42 51.43 -9.05
C PRO A 227 -3.04 52.54 -10.07
N VAL A 228 -2.49 52.21 -11.25
CA VAL A 228 -2.39 53.14 -12.40
C VAL A 228 -2.62 52.40 -13.75
N GLU A 229 -3.39 53.02 -14.65
CA GLU A 229 -3.71 52.58 -16.04
C GLU A 229 -2.62 53.09 -17.04
N ASP A 230 -2.59 52.85 -18.36
CA ASP A 230 -3.47 52.19 -19.35
C ASP A 230 -2.62 51.68 -20.57
N LYS A 231 -3.28 51.19 -21.63
CA LYS A 231 -2.75 50.65 -22.92
C LYS A 231 -2.54 51.78 -23.97
N PRO A 232 -2.48 51.57 -25.33
CA PRO A 232 -2.32 50.36 -26.18
C PRO A 232 -1.31 50.51 -27.37
N ILE A 233 -1.18 49.49 -28.25
CA ILE A 233 -1.43 49.53 -29.73
C ILE A 233 -0.90 48.27 -30.50
N GLU A 234 -1.57 48.00 -31.63
CA GLU A 234 -1.42 47.01 -32.74
C GLU A 234 0.01 46.73 -33.25
N GLU A 235 0.40 45.54 -33.75
CA GLU A 235 -0.09 44.64 -34.84
C GLU A 235 0.47 44.94 -36.26
N SER A 236 1.42 44.11 -36.72
CA SER A 236 1.75 43.76 -38.14
C SER A 236 2.94 42.78 -38.13
N LYS A 237 2.87 41.55 -38.70
CA LYS A 237 2.78 41.09 -40.11
C LYS A 237 4.10 41.12 -40.90
N GLU A 238 4.34 40.00 -41.59
CA GLU A 238 5.50 39.65 -42.41
C GLU A 238 5.53 40.42 -43.76
N PRO A 239 6.61 40.24 -44.57
CA PRO A 239 6.45 39.34 -45.73
C PRO A 239 7.69 38.49 -46.10
N GLU A 240 7.49 37.59 -47.07
CA GLU A 240 8.42 36.52 -47.52
C GLU A 240 9.52 36.94 -48.54
N GLY A 241 10.55 36.09 -48.67
CA GLY A 241 11.18 35.74 -49.96
C GLY A 241 12.73 35.87 -50.08
N SER A 242 13.43 35.18 -50.99
CA SER A 242 13.14 33.93 -51.75
C SER A 242 14.32 33.49 -52.68
N VAL A 243 14.93 32.30 -52.43
CA VAL A 243 15.82 31.48 -53.34
C VAL A 243 17.04 32.18 -54.01
N PRO A 244 17.93 31.52 -54.82
CA PRO A 244 18.21 30.09 -55.10
C PRO A 244 19.53 29.58 -54.46
N ALA A 245 19.84 28.31 -54.21
CA ALA A 245 19.66 27.00 -54.89
C ALA A 245 20.77 26.60 -55.90
N GLU A 246 21.53 25.54 -55.59
CA GLU A 246 22.29 24.70 -56.54
C GLU A 246 22.47 23.26 -55.97
N THR A 247 22.80 22.25 -56.80
CA THR A 247 22.48 20.83 -56.56
C THR A 247 23.59 19.85 -56.97
N THR A 248 23.83 18.79 -56.18
CA THR A 248 24.51 17.54 -56.64
C THR A 248 23.88 16.29 -56.00
N GLN A 249 23.98 15.14 -56.70
CA GLN A 249 23.28 13.86 -56.44
C GLN A 249 24.07 12.93 -55.48
N VAL A 250 23.45 12.25 -54.52
CA VAL A 250 22.68 10.97 -54.61
C VAL A 250 23.49 9.76 -55.08
N HIS A 251 23.67 8.79 -54.18
CA HIS A 251 23.73 7.37 -54.50
C HIS A 251 22.95 6.58 -53.44
N GLN A 252 22.27 5.51 -53.86
CA GLN A 252 21.63 4.53 -52.96
C GLN A 252 22.22 3.16 -53.29
N GLU A 253 22.59 2.40 -52.27
CA GLU A 253 22.58 0.95 -52.33
C GLU A 253 21.75 0.44 -51.16
N THR A 254 20.89 -0.55 -51.42
CA THR A 254 20.00 -1.15 -50.44
C THR A 254 20.34 -2.64 -50.36
N THR A 255 20.75 -3.09 -49.18
CA THR A 255 20.82 -4.52 -48.85
C THR A 255 20.18 -4.73 -47.50
N GLU A 256 19.09 -5.49 -47.48
CA GLU A 256 18.44 -5.96 -46.26
C GLU A 256 19.28 -7.07 -45.65
N ASP A 257 19.58 -6.99 -44.35
CA ASP A 257 19.41 -8.14 -43.46
C ASP A 257 19.22 -7.67 -42.00
N THR A 258 18.60 -8.55 -41.22
CA THR A 258 18.40 -8.57 -39.77
C THR A 258 19.20 -7.57 -38.91
N THR A 259 18.48 -6.61 -38.31
CA THR A 259 18.78 -6.06 -36.98
C THR A 259 17.67 -6.44 -36.01
N GLU A 260 18.04 -6.84 -34.81
CA GLU A 260 17.14 -7.41 -33.80
C GLU A 260 16.24 -6.34 -33.16
N ASN A 261 15.09 -6.75 -32.61
CA ASN A 261 14.19 -5.86 -31.87
C ASN A 261 14.81 -5.50 -30.51
N THR A 262 15.66 -4.47 -30.48
CA THR A 262 16.04 -3.79 -29.24
C THR A 262 14.78 -3.19 -28.59
N PRO A 263 14.42 -3.56 -27.35
CA PRO A 263 13.34 -2.87 -26.63
C PRO A 263 13.72 -1.41 -26.43
N SER A 264 12.83 -0.48 -26.81
CA SER A 264 13.08 0.95 -26.70
C SER A 264 13.32 1.38 -25.24
N GLU A 265 14.46 2.01 -24.96
CA GLU A 265 14.88 2.43 -23.60
C GLU A 265 14.06 3.60 -23.00
N GLU A 266 12.94 3.97 -23.64
CA GLU A 266 12.09 5.07 -23.25
C GLU A 266 11.11 4.66 -22.14
N ILE A 267 11.38 5.06 -20.90
CA ILE A 267 10.36 4.98 -19.85
C ILE A 267 9.16 5.87 -20.19
N THR A 268 7.98 5.27 -20.18
CA THR A 268 6.70 5.94 -20.39
C THR A 268 6.15 6.58 -19.11
N SER A 269 6.50 6.05 -17.94
CA SER A 269 6.08 6.59 -16.65
C SER A 269 7.08 6.34 -15.51
N MET A 270 6.83 7.03 -14.39
CA MET A 270 7.49 6.83 -13.10
C MET A 270 6.41 6.61 -12.03
N ASN A 271 6.60 5.65 -11.14
CA ASN A 271 5.68 5.37 -10.03
C ASN A 271 6.26 5.93 -8.74
N ILE A 272 5.50 6.78 -8.07
CA ILE A 272 5.93 7.58 -6.91
C ILE A 272 5.08 7.12 -5.72
N CYS A 273 5.64 6.27 -4.86
CA CYS A 273 4.91 5.64 -3.76
C CYS A 273 5.36 6.19 -2.41
N TYR A 274 4.42 6.49 -1.53
CA TYR A 274 4.70 6.80 -0.13
C TYR A 274 3.59 6.31 0.81
N ALA A 275 3.99 5.91 2.01
CA ALA A 275 3.09 5.49 3.07
C ALA A 275 3.47 6.17 4.39
N GLY A 276 2.46 6.68 5.09
CA GLY A 276 2.59 7.30 6.41
C GLY A 276 1.78 6.53 7.44
N ASN A 277 2.45 5.98 8.45
CA ASN A 277 1.82 5.13 9.47
C ASN A 277 1.78 5.87 10.81
N LYS A 278 0.67 5.74 11.55
CA LYS A 278 0.56 6.21 12.94
C LYS A 278 -0.47 5.37 13.69
N PHE A 279 -0.07 4.78 14.81
CA PHE A 279 -0.93 3.91 15.60
C PHE A 279 -0.57 4.01 17.08
N ASN A 280 -1.53 3.70 17.95
CA ASN A 280 -1.35 3.54 19.37
C ASN A 280 -2.38 2.52 19.89
N GLN A 281 -1.98 1.24 19.94
CA GLN A 281 -2.83 0.15 20.42
C GLN A 281 -3.26 0.35 21.89
N SER A 282 -2.43 0.96 22.74
CA SER A 282 -2.78 1.27 24.14
C SER A 282 -3.88 2.33 24.28
N ASN A 283 -4.11 3.13 23.23
CA ASN A 283 -5.24 4.06 23.11
C ASN A 283 -6.26 3.56 22.07
N TYR A 284 -6.21 2.28 21.69
CA TYR A 284 -7.18 1.61 20.81
C TYR A 284 -7.39 2.24 19.43
N TRP A 285 -6.33 2.74 18.78
CA TRP A 285 -6.44 3.23 17.40
C TRP A 285 -5.23 2.95 16.51
N SER A 286 -5.49 2.80 15.22
CA SER A 286 -4.49 2.64 14.17
C SER A 286 -4.84 3.47 12.93
N GLY A 287 -3.83 3.88 12.16
CA GLY A 287 -3.97 4.82 11.07
C GLY A 287 -2.86 4.70 10.01
N ARG A 288 -3.26 4.76 8.75
CA ARG A 288 -2.38 4.63 7.57
C ARG A 288 -2.86 5.52 6.43
N TRP A 289 -1.95 6.37 5.96
CA TRP A 289 -2.03 7.04 4.66
C TRP A 289 -1.18 6.25 3.67
N ARG A 290 -1.70 6.02 2.47
CA ARG A 290 -0.96 5.49 1.31
C ARG A 290 -1.22 6.40 0.12
N ALA A 291 -0.20 6.66 -0.69
CA ALA A 291 -0.36 7.34 -1.96
C ALA A 291 0.55 6.69 -3.01
N ASN A 292 -0.04 6.36 -4.16
CA ASN A 292 0.69 6.07 -5.39
C ASN A 292 0.38 7.15 -6.42
N TRP A 293 1.40 7.80 -6.95
CA TRP A 293 1.29 8.74 -8.05
C TRP A 293 2.03 8.22 -9.26
N VAL A 294 1.31 7.99 -10.36
CA VAL A 294 1.91 7.68 -11.65
C VAL A 294 2.18 9.01 -12.36
N TYR A 295 3.44 9.33 -12.60
CA TYR A 295 3.82 10.39 -13.52
C TYR A 295 3.94 9.80 -14.92
N ASP A 296 2.97 10.10 -15.79
CA ASP A 296 3.00 9.75 -17.22
C ASP A 296 3.84 10.79 -17.97
N LEU A 297 4.98 10.35 -18.52
CA LEU A 297 5.95 11.18 -19.24
C LEU A 297 5.52 11.46 -20.69
N THR A 298 4.50 10.76 -21.20
CA THR A 298 3.97 10.94 -22.55
C THR A 298 2.87 12.00 -22.60
N THR A 299 2.02 12.08 -21.55
CA THR A 299 0.96 13.09 -21.42
C THR A 299 1.34 14.28 -20.54
N ASN A 300 2.42 14.15 -19.76
CA ASN A 300 2.81 15.05 -18.68
C ASN A 300 1.71 15.23 -17.60
N GLU A 301 1.04 14.14 -17.24
CA GLU A 301 0.00 14.11 -16.22
C GLU A 301 0.43 13.30 -14.99
N LEU A 302 0.06 13.78 -13.81
CA LEU A 302 0.21 13.11 -12.52
C LEU A 302 -1.15 12.50 -12.14
N ILE A 303 -1.20 11.17 -12.07
CA ILE A 303 -2.40 10.40 -11.74
C ILE A 303 -2.20 9.78 -10.35
N GLY A 304 -2.88 10.33 -9.35
CA GLY A 304 -2.80 9.86 -7.97
C GLY A 304 -3.84 8.80 -7.62
N ASN A 305 -3.49 7.98 -6.63
CA ASN A 305 -4.39 7.13 -5.88
C ASN A 305 -3.97 7.23 -4.40
N ILE A 306 -4.77 7.97 -3.63
CA ILE A 306 -4.56 8.21 -2.20
C ILE A 306 -5.58 7.37 -1.43
N ASN A 307 -5.12 6.53 -0.51
CA ASN A 307 -5.97 5.70 0.34
C ASN A 307 -5.68 5.98 1.81
N ILE A 308 -6.74 6.20 2.59
CA ILE A 308 -6.66 6.45 4.03
C ILE A 308 -7.44 5.35 4.74
N THR A 309 -6.80 4.73 5.71
CA THR A 309 -7.39 3.71 6.59
C THR A 309 -7.18 4.14 8.03
N ILE A 310 -8.25 4.29 8.81
CA ILE A 310 -8.20 4.56 10.25
C ILE A 310 -9.14 3.57 10.96
N HIS A 311 -8.71 3.04 12.09
CA HIS A 311 -9.49 2.18 12.97
C HIS A 311 -9.46 2.72 14.40
N TYR A 312 -10.60 2.70 15.08
CA TYR A 312 -10.76 3.01 16.49
C TYR A 312 -11.62 1.92 17.15
N PHE A 313 -11.11 1.30 18.21
CA PHE A 313 -11.67 0.07 18.78
C PHE A 313 -11.86 0.08 20.31
N GLU A 314 -11.82 1.25 20.94
CA GLU A 314 -12.21 1.38 22.34
C GLU A 314 -13.74 1.21 22.47
N ASN A 315 -14.17 0.21 23.24
CA ASN A 315 -15.60 -0.07 23.53
C ASN A 315 -16.52 -0.22 22.29
N GLY A 316 -15.96 -0.52 21.12
CA GLY A 316 -16.67 -0.63 19.85
C GLY A 316 -15.72 -0.95 18.68
N ASN A 317 -16.19 -0.72 17.46
CA ASN A 317 -15.35 -0.74 16.26
C ASN A 317 -15.86 0.35 15.31
N VAL A 318 -14.98 1.29 14.96
CA VAL A 318 -15.24 2.38 14.00
C VAL A 318 -14.08 2.43 13.03
N GLN A 319 -14.37 2.34 11.73
CA GLN A 319 -13.37 2.45 10.67
C GLN A 319 -13.70 3.57 9.68
N LEU A 320 -12.67 4.30 9.26
CA LEU A 320 -12.68 5.11 8.05
C LEU A 320 -11.85 4.39 6.99
N GLN A 321 -12.48 4.11 5.85
CA GLN A 321 -11.79 3.75 4.61
C GLN A 321 -12.15 4.83 3.58
N ALA A 322 -11.15 5.58 3.13
CA ALA A 322 -11.31 6.69 2.19
C ALA A 322 -10.36 6.50 0.99
N SER A 323 -10.84 6.85 -0.21
CA SER A 323 -10.05 6.85 -1.44
C SER A 323 -10.24 8.17 -2.18
N HIS A 324 -9.18 8.67 -2.79
CA HIS A 324 -9.23 9.80 -3.71
C HIS A 324 -8.22 9.60 -4.85
N ASN A 325 -8.68 9.91 -6.07
CA ASN A 325 -7.92 9.66 -7.29
C ASN A 325 -7.73 10.98 -8.03
N PRO A 326 -6.87 11.88 -7.52
CA PRO A 326 -6.62 13.17 -8.15
C PRO A 326 -5.92 12.98 -9.50
N LYS A 327 -6.22 13.86 -10.45
CA LYS A 327 -5.49 13.98 -11.71
C LYS A 327 -5.10 15.43 -11.91
N ILE A 328 -3.80 15.71 -11.91
CA ILE A 328 -3.24 17.05 -12.07
C ILE A 328 -2.23 17.05 -13.23
N LYS A 329 -1.97 18.22 -13.81
CA LYS A 329 -0.88 18.35 -14.80
C LYS A 329 0.46 18.45 -14.08
N SER A 330 1.50 17.87 -14.66
CA SER A 330 2.88 18.09 -14.21
C SER A 330 3.27 19.56 -14.41
N PRO A 331 4.05 20.16 -13.49
CA PRO A 331 4.75 21.43 -13.73
C PRO A 331 6.01 21.26 -14.60
N LEU A 332 6.28 20.06 -15.13
CA LEU A 332 7.43 19.70 -15.96
C LEU A 332 6.98 19.07 -17.29
N GLU A 333 7.79 19.27 -18.33
CA GLU A 333 7.68 18.58 -19.62
C GLU A 333 8.81 17.52 -19.71
N GLY A 334 8.52 16.31 -19.22
CA GLY A 334 9.48 15.21 -19.12
C GLY A 334 10.08 14.98 -17.71
N PRO A 335 10.96 13.98 -17.57
CA PRO A 335 11.51 13.57 -16.26
C PRO A 335 12.40 14.66 -15.65
N PRO A 336 12.42 14.83 -14.31
CA PRO A 336 13.21 15.89 -13.67
C PRO A 336 14.71 15.69 -13.90
N THR A 337 15.38 16.75 -14.36
CA THR A 337 16.84 16.77 -14.62
C THR A 337 17.63 17.46 -13.50
N THR A 338 16.94 18.25 -12.67
CA THR A 338 17.53 19.00 -11.56
C THR A 338 16.73 18.82 -10.26
N GLU A 339 17.37 19.07 -9.11
CA GLU A 339 16.69 19.01 -7.80
C GLU A 339 15.51 20.00 -7.70
N GLU A 340 15.61 21.17 -8.36
CA GLU A 340 14.54 22.18 -8.33
C GLU A 340 13.35 21.79 -9.20
N GLU A 341 13.52 20.90 -10.18
CA GLU A 341 12.41 20.31 -10.93
C GLU A 341 11.71 19.21 -10.11
N ALA A 342 12.49 18.33 -9.46
CA ALA A 342 11.97 17.35 -8.52
C ALA A 342 11.15 18.01 -7.39
N LYS A 343 11.67 19.10 -6.79
CA LYS A 343 10.96 19.88 -5.76
C LYS A 343 9.64 20.48 -6.27
N LYS A 344 9.57 20.96 -7.52
CA LYS A 344 8.30 21.43 -8.11
C LYS A 344 7.29 20.30 -8.28
N LEU A 345 7.74 19.12 -8.71
CA LEU A 345 6.88 17.95 -8.91
C LEU A 345 6.30 17.46 -7.57
N VAL A 346 7.15 17.31 -6.55
CA VAL A 346 6.72 16.93 -5.18
C VAL A 346 5.85 18.02 -4.54
N LYS A 347 6.12 19.31 -4.80
CA LYS A 347 5.24 20.41 -4.34
C LYS A 347 3.83 20.31 -4.91
N ALA A 348 3.66 19.99 -6.20
CA ALA A 348 2.34 19.81 -6.81
C ALA A 348 1.56 18.64 -6.17
N ILE A 349 2.26 17.54 -5.86
CA ILE A 349 1.70 16.41 -5.09
C ILE A 349 1.30 16.86 -3.67
N SER A 350 2.20 17.55 -2.97
CA SER A 350 2.00 18.08 -1.61
C SER A 350 0.84 19.09 -1.50
N GLU A 351 0.58 19.87 -2.55
CA GLU A 351 -0.59 20.76 -2.63
C GLU A 351 -1.89 19.97 -2.82
N SER A 352 -1.88 18.89 -3.61
CA SER A 352 -3.02 17.99 -3.76
C SER A 352 -3.34 17.21 -2.46
N ASP A 353 -2.31 16.74 -1.75
CA ASP A 353 -2.46 16.02 -0.47
C ASP A 353 -3.07 16.94 0.61
N ARG A 354 -2.55 18.16 0.77
CA ARG A 354 -3.12 19.16 1.69
C ARG A 354 -4.57 19.52 1.31
N ALA A 355 -4.87 19.66 0.02
CA ALA A 355 -6.23 19.93 -0.44
C ALA A 355 -7.20 18.78 -0.10
N TYR A 356 -6.76 17.53 -0.23
CA TYR A 356 -7.58 16.36 0.15
C TYR A 356 -7.75 16.25 1.67
N GLN A 357 -6.70 16.48 2.46
CA GLN A 357 -6.77 16.52 3.92
C GLN A 357 -7.76 17.60 4.40
N ALA A 358 -7.66 18.83 3.89
CA ALA A 358 -8.57 19.92 4.21
C ALA A 358 -10.03 19.60 3.81
N TYR A 359 -10.22 18.96 2.65
CA TYR A 359 -11.54 18.48 2.21
C TYR A 359 -12.14 17.44 3.18
N ILE A 360 -11.33 16.51 3.72
CA ILE A 360 -11.80 15.52 4.70
C ILE A 360 -12.24 16.19 6.00
N ASN A 361 -11.45 17.12 6.54
CA ASN A 361 -11.80 17.82 7.79
C ASN A 361 -13.17 18.52 7.65
N VAL A 362 -13.35 19.31 6.58
CA VAL A 362 -14.62 19.99 6.27
C VAL A 362 -15.75 18.98 5.97
N LEU A 363 -15.47 17.83 5.36
CA LEU A 363 -16.48 16.78 5.15
C LEU A 363 -17.00 16.21 6.49
N TYR A 364 -16.11 15.98 7.46
CA TYR A 364 -16.49 15.47 8.77
C TYR A 364 -17.26 16.51 9.61
N GLU A 365 -16.73 17.72 9.69
CA GLU A 365 -17.33 18.83 10.46
C GLU A 365 -18.67 19.25 9.86
N ASP A 366 -18.68 19.79 8.63
CA ASP A 366 -19.85 20.47 8.07
C ASP A 366 -20.96 19.51 7.59
N LYS A 367 -20.60 18.32 7.09
CA LYS A 367 -21.52 17.46 6.33
C LYS A 367 -21.91 16.19 7.08
N LEU A 368 -20.96 15.48 7.68
CA LEU A 368 -21.25 14.26 8.43
C LEU A 368 -21.88 14.56 9.79
N SER A 369 -21.26 15.42 10.62
CA SER A 369 -21.73 15.69 11.98
C SER A 369 -23.12 16.36 12.02
N GLU A 370 -23.23 17.58 11.49
CA GLU A 370 -24.41 18.43 11.64
C GLU A 370 -25.58 18.06 10.72
N LYS A 371 -25.29 17.46 9.55
CA LYS A 371 -26.31 17.17 8.53
C LYS A 371 -26.64 15.68 8.50
N LEU A 372 -25.68 14.81 8.18
CA LEU A 372 -25.94 13.38 7.97
C LEU A 372 -26.41 12.66 9.25
N PHE A 373 -25.59 12.62 10.31
CA PHE A 373 -25.93 11.89 11.54
C PHE A 373 -27.18 12.46 12.22
N ARG A 374 -27.33 13.79 12.23
CA ARG A 374 -28.50 14.49 12.75
C ARG A 374 -29.80 14.15 12.02
N SER A 375 -29.72 13.86 10.71
CA SER A 375 -30.87 13.39 9.92
C SER A 375 -31.23 11.93 10.20
N LEU A 376 -30.24 11.07 10.44
CA LEU A 376 -30.42 9.66 10.78
C LEU A 376 -31.05 9.47 12.17
N ARG A 377 -30.50 10.16 13.19
CA ARG A 377 -31.04 10.13 14.56
C ARG A 377 -30.85 11.48 15.24
N ARG A 378 -31.97 12.13 15.55
CA ARG A 378 -31.99 13.36 16.36
C ARG A 378 -31.77 13.02 17.85
N ALA A 379 -30.84 13.70 18.51
CA ALA A 379 -30.48 13.45 19.92
C ALA A 379 -31.65 13.56 20.91
N LEU A 380 -32.65 14.41 20.60
CA LEU A 380 -33.92 14.51 21.32
C LEU A 380 -35.09 14.50 20.33
N PRO A 381 -36.31 14.06 20.73
CA PRO A 381 -37.58 14.25 20.01
C PRO A 381 -37.84 15.67 19.50
N ILE A 382 -38.87 15.85 18.66
CA ILE A 382 -39.19 17.17 18.07
C ILE A 382 -39.60 18.19 19.16
N THR A 383 -40.23 17.71 20.24
CA THR A 383 -40.56 18.48 21.45
C THR A 383 -39.35 19.00 22.22
N ARG A 384 -38.13 18.51 21.93
CA ARG A 384 -36.89 18.75 22.70
C ARG A 384 -36.93 18.22 24.15
N GLU A 385 -37.86 17.31 24.45
CA GLU A 385 -37.97 16.62 25.75
C GLU A 385 -37.63 15.13 25.61
N LYS A 386 -37.17 14.47 26.68
CA LYS A 386 -37.05 13.00 26.71
C LYS A 386 -38.44 12.36 26.54
N ILE A 387 -38.49 11.17 25.93
CA ILE A 387 -39.76 10.44 25.71
C ILE A 387 -40.39 10.11 27.06
N ASN A 388 -41.61 10.61 27.30
CA ASN A 388 -42.43 10.21 28.43
C ASN A 388 -43.13 8.88 28.09
N TRP A 389 -42.59 7.78 28.59
CA TRP A 389 -43.07 6.43 28.26
C TRP A 389 -44.50 6.17 28.75
N ASP A 390 -44.92 6.73 29.89
CA ASP A 390 -46.28 6.59 30.41
C ASP A 390 -47.32 7.15 29.43
N LYS A 391 -47.04 8.30 28.82
CA LYS A 391 -47.86 8.88 27.75
C LYS A 391 -47.86 7.98 26.52
N VAL A 392 -46.71 7.46 26.09
CA VAL A 392 -46.61 6.59 24.90
C VAL A 392 -47.46 5.31 25.05
N VAL A 393 -47.38 4.63 26.20
CA VAL A 393 -48.14 3.39 26.46
C VAL A 393 -49.66 3.65 26.46
N ASN A 394 -50.09 4.83 26.91
CA ASN A 394 -51.51 5.19 27.00
C ASN A 394 -52.08 5.90 25.75
N TYR A 395 -51.24 6.29 24.77
CA TYR A 395 -51.69 7.08 23.62
C TYR A 395 -52.37 6.22 22.53
N LYS A 396 -53.69 6.06 22.61
CA LYS A 396 -54.50 5.37 21.57
C LYS A 396 -54.69 6.25 20.32
N LEU A 397 -53.61 6.51 19.57
CA LEU A 397 -53.58 7.35 18.35
C LEU A 397 -54.75 7.09 17.38
N GLY A 398 -55.06 5.81 17.12
CA GLY A 398 -56.14 5.42 16.20
C GLY A 398 -57.55 5.89 16.63
N SER A 399 -57.75 6.24 17.91
CA SER A 399 -59.03 6.71 18.44
C SER A 399 -59.24 8.22 18.39
N GLU A 400 -58.19 8.99 18.04
CA GLU A 400 -58.27 10.45 17.85
C GLU A 400 -58.23 10.82 16.36
N LEU A 401 -57.39 10.14 15.56
CA LEU A 401 -57.37 10.31 14.09
C LEU A 401 -58.75 10.03 13.46
N GLY A 402 -59.48 9.02 13.96
CA GLY A 402 -60.84 8.71 13.51
C GLY A 402 -61.91 9.76 13.85
N LYS A 403 -61.59 10.78 14.65
CA LYS A 403 -62.50 11.89 15.01
C LYS A 403 -62.25 13.17 14.22
N LEU A 404 -61.18 13.25 13.44
CA LEU A 404 -60.82 14.43 12.63
C LEU A 404 -61.35 14.37 11.19
N ASN A 405 -61.99 13.26 10.82
CA ASN A 405 -62.56 13.00 9.48
C ASN A 405 -64.11 12.95 9.48
N ASN A 406 -64.77 13.56 10.47
CA ASN A 406 -66.24 13.62 10.64
C ASN A 406 -66.68 15.04 11.01
#